data_AF-A0AAU7VH85-F1
#
_entry.id   AF-A0AAU7VH85-F1
#
_cell.length_a   1.000
_cell.length_b   1.000
_cell.length_c   1.000
_cell.angle_alpha   90.00
_cell.angle_beta   90.00
_cell.angle_gamma   90.00
#
_symmetry.space_group_name_H-M   'P 1'
#
loop_
_entity.id
_entity.type
_entity.pdbx_description
1 polymer ?
#
loop_
_entity_poly.entity_id
_entity_poly.type
_entity_poly.pdbx_seq_one_letter_code
_entity_poly.pdbx_strand_id
1 'polypeptide(L)'
;MRKEKLGIQEQIEHMNSKGVMFNIIDEDEAKHFLKYNNYYFKLKSYAKNYNKYFEEENEKYANLEFAYLMELSKIDMYFRRFIIKMTLDIEHFLKTQLLRDFEQNDKENGYDIIDELFSKHDYIKDNISRQDKNSTCSDLIQKYKDDFAIWNIVEALSFGDFTKLYRIYYQKYPTKGSMERFLWSVRYIRNASAHNSCLLNSLKVPYSKTIRPNQQITKFLSEIGISRKSRRNKMVNPVIHDFVVSLYVFNSVASESVKENTMRELKELMDDRVTYKKEYFEKNQFIKSYYNFLKTIVDYYYDLSV
;
A
#
# COMPACT_ATOMS: atom_id res chain seq x y z
N MET A 1 -31.04 -7.74 5.50
CA MET A 1 -31.22 -8.91 6.40
C MET A 1 -29.93 -9.16 7.18
N ARG A 2 -30.04 -9.43 8.48
CA ARG A 2 -28.91 -9.90 9.29
C ARG A 2 -28.63 -11.36 8.93
N LYS A 3 -27.36 -11.75 8.81
CA LYS A 3 -26.96 -13.14 8.52
C LYS A 3 -26.60 -13.85 9.83
N GLU A 4 -26.87 -15.15 9.88
CA GLU A 4 -26.49 -15.99 11.02
C GLU A 4 -24.97 -16.18 11.10
N LYS A 5 -24.49 -16.48 12.31
CA LYS A 5 -23.08 -16.75 12.58
C LYS A 5 -22.76 -18.18 12.17
N LEU A 6 -21.82 -18.34 11.24
CA LEU A 6 -21.30 -19.64 10.85
C LEU A 6 -20.09 -20.04 11.72
N GLY A 7 -20.12 -21.25 12.27
CA GLY A 7 -18.97 -21.97 12.81
C GLY A 7 -17.96 -22.35 11.72
N ILE A 8 -16.79 -22.85 12.13
CA ILE A 8 -15.70 -23.16 11.18
C ILE A 8 -16.10 -24.25 10.19
N GLN A 9 -16.80 -25.30 10.63
CA GLN A 9 -17.32 -26.36 9.76
C GLN A 9 -18.32 -25.79 8.73
N GLU A 10 -19.30 -25.02 9.18
CA GLU A 10 -20.31 -24.38 8.33
C GLU A 10 -19.67 -23.38 7.33
N GLN A 11 -18.55 -22.76 7.70
CA GLN A 11 -17.77 -21.91 6.79
C GLN A 11 -17.14 -22.71 5.65
N ILE A 12 -16.59 -23.90 5.93
CA ILE A 12 -16.05 -24.82 4.91
C ILE A 12 -17.17 -25.29 3.98
N GLU A 13 -18.30 -25.73 4.54
CA GLU A 13 -19.49 -26.14 3.79
C GLU A 13 -20.01 -25.01 2.91
N HIS A 14 -20.02 -23.77 3.41
CA HIS A 14 -20.35 -22.60 2.58
C HIS A 14 -19.34 -22.42 1.43
N MET A 15 -18.03 -22.61 1.66
CA MET A 15 -17.05 -22.48 0.55
C MET A 15 -17.27 -23.56 -0.50
N ASN A 16 -17.50 -24.80 -0.06
CA ASN A 16 -17.80 -25.93 -0.94
C ASN A 16 -19.08 -25.69 -1.76
N SER A 17 -20.16 -25.22 -1.12
CA SER A 17 -21.41 -24.88 -1.83
C SER A 17 -21.27 -23.74 -2.84
N LYS A 18 -20.22 -22.91 -2.72
CA LYS A 18 -19.84 -21.88 -3.70
C LYS A 18 -18.83 -22.37 -4.75
N GLY A 19 -18.55 -23.67 -4.82
CA GLY A 19 -17.64 -24.25 -5.80
C GLY A 19 -16.16 -24.06 -5.48
N VAL A 20 -15.81 -23.78 -4.22
CA VAL A 20 -14.41 -23.85 -3.78
C VAL A 20 -14.05 -25.30 -3.48
N MET A 21 -12.99 -25.78 -4.11
CA MET A 21 -12.50 -27.16 -3.99
C MET A 21 -11.45 -27.29 -2.87
N PHE A 22 -11.31 -28.51 -2.35
CA PHE A 22 -10.39 -28.89 -1.27
C PHE A 22 -9.50 -30.07 -1.69
N ASN A 23 -9.07 -30.10 -2.96
CA ASN A 23 -8.32 -31.22 -3.51
C ASN A 23 -6.82 -31.15 -3.19
N ILE A 24 -6.30 -29.95 -2.95
CA ILE A 24 -4.87 -29.70 -2.65
C ILE A 24 -4.63 -29.59 -1.13
N ILE A 25 -5.60 -29.02 -0.42
CA ILE A 25 -5.60 -28.84 1.03
C ILE A 25 -6.92 -29.42 1.50
N ASP A 26 -6.86 -30.42 2.37
CA ASP A 26 -8.06 -31.08 2.88
C ASP A 26 -8.86 -30.15 3.81
N GLU A 27 -10.08 -30.58 4.16
CA GLU A 27 -10.96 -29.78 4.98
C GLU A 27 -10.40 -29.54 6.39
N ASP A 28 -9.67 -30.47 6.98
CA ASP A 28 -9.20 -30.33 8.36
C ASP A 28 -8.04 -29.33 8.46
N GLU A 29 -7.12 -29.34 7.50
CA GLU A 29 -6.10 -28.31 7.36
C GLU A 29 -6.74 -26.94 7.05
N ALA A 30 -7.76 -26.89 6.19
CA ALA A 30 -8.48 -25.66 5.90
C ALA A 30 -9.19 -25.07 7.14
N LYS A 31 -9.81 -25.93 7.97
CA LYS A 31 -10.41 -25.54 9.27
C LYS A 31 -9.34 -24.99 10.21
N HIS A 32 -8.19 -25.65 10.31
CA HIS A 32 -7.07 -25.19 11.13
C HIS A 32 -6.60 -23.80 10.69
N PHE A 33 -6.42 -23.60 9.38
CA PHE A 33 -6.00 -22.31 8.82
C PHE A 33 -6.99 -21.18 9.10
N LEU A 34 -8.31 -21.44 8.95
CA LEU A 34 -9.37 -20.47 9.27
C LEU A 34 -9.54 -20.20 10.78
N LYS A 35 -8.99 -21.08 11.63
CA LYS A 35 -9.06 -20.93 13.08
C LYS A 35 -7.88 -20.14 13.65
N TYR A 36 -6.68 -20.36 13.11
CA TYR A 36 -5.45 -19.86 13.74
C TYR A 36 -4.63 -18.89 12.88
N ASN A 37 -4.77 -18.92 11.55
CA ASN A 37 -3.87 -18.17 10.65
C ASN A 37 -4.58 -17.06 9.88
N ASN A 38 -5.87 -17.22 9.61
CA ASN A 38 -6.68 -16.26 8.87
C ASN A 38 -8.15 -16.35 9.31
N TYR A 39 -9.02 -15.47 8.80
CA TYR A 39 -10.44 -15.52 9.09
C TYR A 39 -11.26 -15.46 7.80
N TYR A 40 -12.43 -16.12 7.85
CA TYR A 40 -13.27 -16.43 6.69
C TYR A 40 -13.50 -15.28 5.72
N PHE A 41 -13.95 -14.12 6.22
CA PHE A 41 -14.27 -12.98 5.37
C PHE A 41 -13.05 -12.43 4.63
N LYS A 42 -11.88 -12.47 5.27
CA LYS A 42 -10.62 -12.03 4.65
C LYS A 42 -10.25 -12.98 3.52
N LEU A 43 -10.21 -14.28 3.82
CA LEU A 43 -9.82 -15.30 2.86
C LEU A 43 -10.77 -15.36 1.65
N LYS A 44 -12.08 -15.36 1.91
CA LYS A 44 -13.12 -15.34 0.87
C LYS A 44 -13.02 -14.13 -0.05
N SER A 45 -12.51 -12.99 0.43
CA SER A 45 -12.40 -11.79 -0.39
C SER A 45 -11.49 -11.98 -1.61
N TYR A 46 -10.46 -12.84 -1.51
CA TYR A 46 -9.55 -13.16 -2.61
C TYR A 46 -10.20 -13.94 -3.76
N ALA A 47 -11.35 -14.57 -3.50
CA ALA A 47 -12.11 -15.31 -4.51
C ALA A 47 -12.64 -14.39 -5.62
N LYS A 48 -12.73 -13.07 -5.39
CA LYS A 48 -13.12 -12.08 -6.42
C LYS A 48 -12.17 -12.05 -7.63
N ASN A 49 -10.96 -12.60 -7.50
CA ASN A 49 -10.02 -12.75 -8.62
C ASN A 49 -10.36 -13.92 -9.56
N TYR A 50 -11.34 -14.75 -9.23
CA TYR A 50 -11.71 -15.94 -9.99
C TYR A 50 -13.02 -15.73 -10.74
N ASN A 51 -13.16 -16.41 -11.87
CA ASN A 51 -14.40 -16.37 -12.65
C ASN A 51 -15.47 -17.18 -11.93
N LYS A 52 -16.72 -16.86 -12.24
CA LYS A 52 -17.87 -17.57 -11.74
C LYS A 52 -18.74 -18.05 -12.90
N TYR A 53 -19.52 -19.09 -12.64
CA TYR A 53 -20.52 -19.63 -13.56
C TYR A 53 -21.83 -19.84 -12.79
N PHE A 54 -22.92 -20.00 -13.53
CA PHE A 54 -24.23 -20.30 -12.97
C PHE A 54 -24.52 -21.79 -13.13
N GLU A 55 -24.98 -22.41 -12.06
CA GLU A 55 -25.49 -23.78 -12.03
C GLU A 55 -26.84 -23.75 -11.31
N GLU A 56 -27.93 -24.06 -12.04
CA GLU A 56 -29.29 -24.13 -11.47
C GLU A 56 -29.63 -22.93 -10.58
N GLU A 57 -29.42 -21.71 -11.12
CA GLU A 57 -29.60 -20.40 -10.46
C GLU A 57 -28.56 -20.00 -9.38
N ASN A 58 -27.64 -20.89 -9.01
CA ASN A 58 -26.59 -20.61 -8.04
C ASN A 58 -25.27 -20.17 -8.70
N GLU A 59 -24.73 -19.05 -8.22
CA GLU A 59 -23.42 -18.56 -8.64
C GLU A 59 -22.29 -19.32 -7.91
N LYS A 60 -21.44 -20.02 -8.68
CA LYS A 60 -20.29 -20.80 -8.18
C LYS A 60 -18.97 -20.36 -8.83
N TYR A 61 -17.86 -20.53 -8.11
CA TYR A 61 -16.52 -20.22 -8.63
C TYR A 61 -16.02 -21.31 -9.57
N ALA A 62 -15.44 -20.91 -10.71
CA ALA A 62 -14.82 -21.83 -11.65
C ALA A 62 -13.36 -22.10 -11.27
N ASN A 63 -12.99 -23.38 -11.12
CA ASN A 63 -11.61 -23.84 -10.93
C ASN A 63 -10.89 -23.16 -9.75
N LEU A 64 -11.58 -22.98 -8.61
CA LEU A 64 -11.02 -22.33 -7.43
C LEU A 64 -10.74 -23.36 -6.33
N GLU A 65 -9.48 -23.56 -6.00
CA GLU A 65 -9.06 -24.36 -4.82
C GLU A 65 -8.90 -23.46 -3.59
N PHE A 66 -9.19 -24.00 -2.40
CA PHE A 66 -8.91 -23.33 -1.12
C PHE A 66 -7.42 -22.96 -0.99
N ALA A 67 -6.54 -23.86 -1.46
CA ALA A 67 -5.09 -23.65 -1.48
C ALA A 67 -4.68 -22.35 -2.20
N TYR A 68 -5.39 -21.98 -3.27
CA TYR A 68 -5.08 -20.77 -4.04
C TYR A 68 -5.42 -19.50 -3.26
N LEU A 69 -6.52 -19.52 -2.50
CA LEU A 69 -6.91 -18.42 -1.62
C LEU A 69 -5.93 -18.28 -0.46
N MET A 70 -5.54 -19.42 0.14
CA MET A 70 -4.55 -19.45 1.20
C MET A 70 -3.23 -18.85 0.72
N GLU A 71 -2.73 -19.28 -0.44
CA GLU A 71 -1.48 -18.79 -0.98
C GLU A 71 -1.53 -17.30 -1.33
N LEU A 72 -2.60 -16.84 -1.99
CA LEU A 72 -2.76 -15.42 -2.30
C LEU A 72 -2.84 -14.56 -1.04
N SER A 73 -3.41 -15.08 0.05
CA SER A 73 -3.44 -14.39 1.34
C SER A 73 -2.06 -14.26 1.99
N LYS A 74 -1.18 -15.24 1.79
CA LYS A 74 0.22 -15.19 2.24
C LYS A 74 1.00 -14.16 1.42
N ILE A 75 0.86 -14.18 0.09
CA ILE A 75 1.48 -13.19 -0.80
C ILE A 75 1.04 -11.77 -0.42
N ASP A 76 -0.26 -11.54 -0.20
CA ASP A 76 -0.80 -10.24 0.24
C ASP A 76 -0.19 -9.77 1.57
N MET A 77 0.03 -10.69 2.52
CA MET A 77 0.70 -10.37 3.78
C MET A 77 2.15 -9.90 3.56
N TYR A 78 2.95 -10.64 2.78
CA TYR A 78 4.33 -10.24 2.50
C TYR A 78 4.38 -8.89 1.76
N PHE A 79 3.50 -8.70 0.77
CA PHE A 79 3.37 -7.45 0.03
C PHE A 79 3.06 -6.26 0.94
N ARG A 80 2.12 -6.41 1.89
CA ARG A 80 1.82 -5.36 2.88
C ARG A 80 2.98 -5.06 3.81
N ARG A 81 3.72 -6.08 4.25
CA ARG A 81 4.92 -5.89 5.11
C ARG A 81 5.98 -5.07 4.39
N PHE A 82 6.25 -5.41 3.12
CA PHE A 82 7.16 -4.64 2.28
C PHE A 82 6.69 -3.19 2.11
N ILE A 83 5.40 -2.98 1.78
CA ILE A 83 4.84 -1.63 1.63
C ILE A 83 5.03 -0.81 2.90
N ILE A 84 4.77 -1.38 4.08
CA ILE A 84 4.97 -0.67 5.34
C ILE A 84 6.41 -0.22 5.49
N LYS A 85 7.38 -1.14 5.33
CA LYS A 85 8.80 -0.82 5.39
C LYS A 85 9.17 0.32 4.45
N MET A 86 8.85 0.19 3.16
CA MET A 86 9.13 1.21 2.16
C MET A 86 8.47 2.56 2.49
N THR A 87 7.25 2.57 3.02
CA THR A 87 6.55 3.83 3.35
C THR A 87 7.09 4.53 4.60
N LEU A 88 7.77 3.80 5.50
CA LEU A 88 8.52 4.39 6.60
C LEU A 88 9.77 5.11 6.07
N ASP A 89 10.48 4.49 5.13
CA ASP A 89 11.62 5.13 4.45
C ASP A 89 11.16 6.38 3.67
N ILE A 90 10.05 6.29 2.93
CA ILE A 90 9.47 7.45 2.23
C ILE A 90 9.17 8.58 3.23
N GLU A 91 8.54 8.28 4.38
CA GLU A 91 8.27 9.30 5.39
C GLU A 91 9.56 9.99 5.86
N HIS A 92 10.57 9.19 6.22
CA HIS A 92 11.86 9.71 6.65
C HIS A 92 12.48 10.63 5.60
N PHE A 93 12.62 10.15 4.36
CA PHE A 93 13.26 10.93 3.30
C PHE A 93 12.46 12.18 2.91
N LEU A 94 11.13 12.14 2.96
CA LEU A 94 10.33 13.36 2.77
C LEU A 94 10.55 14.40 3.87
N LYS A 95 10.72 13.97 5.13
CA LYS A 95 11.09 14.89 6.23
C LYS A 95 12.47 15.50 5.97
N THR A 96 13.46 14.68 5.61
CA THR A 96 14.81 15.19 5.29
C THR A 96 14.80 16.14 4.10
N GLN A 97 14.00 15.87 3.06
CA GLN A 97 13.84 16.75 1.91
C GLN A 97 13.23 18.09 2.34
N LEU A 98 12.15 18.06 3.12
CA LEU A 98 11.51 19.28 3.63
C LEU A 98 12.50 20.13 4.45
N LEU A 99 13.26 19.52 5.35
CA LEU A 99 14.21 20.25 6.20
C LEU A 99 15.40 20.81 5.42
N ARG A 100 15.91 20.07 4.42
CA ARG A 100 16.96 20.57 3.53
C ARG A 100 16.48 21.73 2.67
N ASP A 101 15.31 21.61 2.07
CA ASP A 101 14.75 22.68 1.25
C ASP A 101 14.40 23.91 2.12
N PHE A 102 13.99 23.69 3.38
CA PHE A 102 13.84 24.75 4.38
C PHE A 102 15.16 25.44 4.76
N GLU A 103 16.23 24.69 5.00
CA GLU A 103 17.54 25.25 5.36
C GLU A 103 18.08 26.19 4.25
N GLN A 104 17.72 25.92 3.00
CA GLN A 104 18.10 26.73 1.84
C GLN A 104 17.12 27.88 1.53
N ASN A 105 16.11 28.11 2.38
CA ASN A 105 15.06 29.09 2.15
C ASN A 105 15.11 30.26 3.14
N ASP A 106 15.82 31.32 2.76
CA ASP A 106 15.96 32.56 3.55
C ASP A 106 14.62 33.32 3.80
N LYS A 107 13.52 32.90 3.18
CA LYS A 107 12.20 33.55 3.30
C LYS A 107 11.31 32.94 4.39
N GLU A 108 11.70 31.84 5.01
CA GLU A 108 10.92 31.13 6.00
C GLU A 108 11.72 31.00 7.30
N ASN A 109 11.16 31.44 8.42
CA ASN A 109 11.83 31.39 9.72
C ASN A 109 11.63 30.04 10.44
N GLY A 110 10.72 29.20 9.94
CA GLY A 110 10.40 27.88 10.48
C GLY A 110 9.28 27.87 11.52
N TYR A 111 8.81 29.05 11.97
CA TYR A 111 7.69 29.23 12.89
C TYR A 111 6.42 29.66 12.14
N ASP A 112 6.53 30.59 11.18
CA ASP A 112 5.37 31.12 10.43
C ASP A 112 4.62 30.01 9.70
N ILE A 113 5.34 29.05 9.12
CA ILE A 113 4.73 27.89 8.46
C ILE A 113 3.98 26.96 9.44
N ILE A 114 4.41 26.92 10.69
CA ILE A 114 3.78 26.12 11.75
C ILE A 114 2.55 26.84 12.31
N ASP A 115 2.61 28.15 12.46
CA ASP A 115 1.44 28.96 12.75
C ASP A 115 0.38 28.81 11.66
N GLU A 116 0.78 28.82 10.38
CA GLU A 116 -0.11 28.57 9.26
C GLU A 116 -0.69 27.14 9.29
N LEU A 117 0.13 26.13 9.61
CA LEU A 117 -0.32 24.75 9.78
C LEU A 117 -1.42 24.66 10.84
N PHE A 118 -1.18 25.23 12.01
CA PHE A 118 -2.14 25.18 13.13
C PHE A 118 -3.36 26.06 12.91
N SER A 119 -3.24 27.17 12.18
CA SER A 119 -4.38 27.99 11.78
C SER A 119 -5.31 27.24 10.82
N LYS A 120 -4.75 26.49 9.86
CA LYS A 120 -5.53 25.71 8.89
C LYS A 120 -6.02 24.37 9.44
N HIS A 121 -5.31 23.79 10.40
CA HIS A 121 -5.51 22.44 10.93
C HIS A 121 -5.32 22.42 12.46
N ASP A 122 -6.20 23.14 13.16
CA ASP A 122 -6.22 23.28 14.62
C ASP A 122 -6.15 21.94 15.38
N TYR A 123 -6.84 20.91 14.90
CA TYR A 123 -6.85 19.56 15.48
C TYR A 123 -5.45 18.91 15.60
N ILE A 124 -4.45 19.39 14.85
CA ILE A 124 -3.08 18.88 14.94
C ILE A 124 -2.47 19.22 16.31
N LYS A 125 -2.77 20.40 16.88
CA LYS A 125 -2.33 20.75 18.24
C LYS A 125 -2.88 19.77 19.27
N ASP A 126 -4.16 19.40 19.14
CA ASP A 126 -4.80 18.43 20.02
C ASP A 126 -4.20 17.03 19.84
N ASN A 127 -3.92 16.62 18.61
CA ASN A 127 -3.29 15.33 18.32
C ASN A 127 -1.90 15.22 18.93
N ILE A 128 -1.08 16.27 18.84
CA ILE A 128 0.24 16.32 19.47
C ILE A 128 0.10 16.31 21.00
N SER A 129 -0.80 17.13 21.55
CA SER A 129 -1.00 17.21 23.01
C SER A 129 -1.47 15.89 23.63
N ARG A 130 -2.25 15.08 22.90
CA ARG A 130 -2.66 13.74 23.35
C ARG A 130 -1.49 12.75 23.44
N GLN A 131 -0.43 12.96 22.67
CA GLN A 131 0.76 12.11 22.66
C GLN A 131 1.69 12.39 23.85
N ASP A 132 1.55 13.55 24.51
CA ASP A 132 2.36 13.98 25.65
C ASP A 132 2.41 12.94 26.78
N LYS A 133 1.30 12.24 27.06
CA LYS A 133 1.23 11.33 28.21
C LYS A 133 1.64 9.88 27.94
N ASN A 134 1.70 9.44 26.69
CA ASN A 134 1.79 8.01 26.32
C ASN A 134 2.63 7.72 25.05
N SER A 135 3.40 8.69 24.55
CA SER A 135 4.21 8.50 23.33
C SER A 135 5.70 8.52 23.60
N THR A 136 6.46 7.93 22.67
CA THR A 136 7.92 8.00 22.62
C THR A 136 8.45 9.42 22.38
N CYS A 137 7.58 10.39 22.05
CA CYS A 137 7.93 11.78 21.78
C CYS A 137 7.56 12.73 22.93
N SER A 138 7.19 12.20 24.10
CA SER A 138 6.75 12.99 25.28
C SER A 138 7.75 14.09 25.64
N ASP A 139 9.03 13.76 25.81
CA ASP A 139 10.06 14.74 26.20
C ASP A 139 10.22 15.88 25.18
N LEU A 140 10.13 15.57 23.88
CA LEU A 140 10.19 16.56 22.81
C LEU A 140 8.97 17.47 22.84
N ILE A 141 7.78 16.89 23.01
CA ILE A 141 6.52 17.63 23.07
C ILE A 141 6.50 18.56 24.27
N GLN A 142 6.96 18.12 25.44
CA GLN A 142 7.03 18.94 26.65
C GLN A 142 8.02 20.10 26.50
N LYS A 143 9.18 19.84 25.87
CA LYS A 143 10.22 20.85 25.68
C LYS A 143 9.81 21.98 24.74
N TYR A 144 9.10 21.67 23.66
CA TYR A 144 8.71 22.63 22.62
C TYR A 144 7.22 22.97 22.66
N LYS A 145 6.55 22.67 23.77
CA LYS A 145 5.14 22.95 23.96
C LYS A 145 4.88 24.44 23.72
N ASP A 146 3.92 24.73 22.85
CA ASP A 146 3.53 26.09 22.43
C ASP A 146 4.58 26.87 21.61
N ASP A 147 5.75 26.31 21.33
CA ASP A 147 6.85 26.94 20.55
C ASP A 147 7.45 25.95 19.52
N PHE A 148 6.58 25.34 18.73
CA PHE A 148 6.98 24.41 17.67
C PHE A 148 7.53 25.15 16.45
N ALA A 149 8.64 24.63 15.93
CA ALA A 149 9.25 25.03 14.67
C ALA A 149 9.31 23.84 13.72
N ILE A 150 9.51 24.10 12.43
CA ILE A 150 9.52 23.05 11.40
C ILE A 150 10.51 21.90 11.69
N TRP A 151 11.68 22.18 12.27
CA TRP A 151 12.70 21.17 12.55
C TRP A 151 12.41 20.28 13.77
N ASN A 152 11.56 20.71 14.69
CA ASN A 152 11.20 19.90 15.87
C ASN A 152 9.82 19.23 15.69
N ILE A 153 8.86 19.89 15.07
CA ILE A 153 7.49 19.38 14.96
C ILE A 153 7.37 18.18 14.04
N VAL A 154 8.25 18.06 13.03
CA VAL A 154 8.25 16.90 12.10
C VAL A 154 8.43 15.56 12.82
N GLU A 155 9.00 15.54 14.02
CA GLU A 155 9.14 14.35 14.86
C GLU A 155 7.89 14.04 15.70
N ALA A 156 7.00 15.02 15.89
CA ALA A 156 5.75 14.86 16.65
C ALA A 156 4.52 14.61 15.74
N LEU A 157 4.64 14.89 14.44
CA LEU A 157 3.54 14.72 13.50
C LEU A 157 3.35 13.24 13.11
N SER A 158 2.10 12.81 13.09
CA SER A 158 1.74 11.60 12.35
C SER A 158 2.06 11.80 10.86
N PHE A 159 2.30 10.73 10.10
CA PHE A 159 2.51 10.87 8.66
C PHE A 159 1.36 11.60 7.97
N GLY A 160 0.12 11.37 8.43
CA GLY A 160 -1.07 12.05 7.90
C GLY A 160 -0.99 13.56 8.07
N ASP A 161 -0.59 14.03 9.25
CA ASP A 161 -0.45 15.46 9.56
C ASP A 161 0.80 16.07 8.90
N PHE A 162 1.89 15.31 8.85
CA PHE A 162 3.09 15.67 8.09
C PHE A 162 2.79 15.94 6.61
N THR A 163 1.93 15.13 5.96
CA THR A 163 1.54 15.41 4.56
C THR A 163 0.85 16.77 4.38
N LYS A 164 0.23 17.32 5.44
CA LYS A 164 -0.36 18.66 5.42
C LYS A 164 0.72 19.73 5.48
N LEU A 165 1.65 19.61 6.42
CA LEU A 165 2.81 20.51 6.53
C LEU A 165 3.61 20.54 5.23
N TYR A 166 3.97 19.36 4.70
CA TYR A 166 4.68 19.24 3.43
C TYR A 166 3.91 19.96 2.31
N ARG A 167 2.59 19.78 2.24
CA ARG A 167 1.77 20.45 1.24
C ARG A 167 1.75 21.97 1.38
N ILE A 168 1.59 22.48 2.60
CA ILE A 168 1.58 23.94 2.86
C ILE A 168 2.92 24.54 2.45
N TYR A 169 4.03 23.92 2.85
CA TYR A 169 5.38 24.37 2.52
C TYR A 169 5.58 24.48 1.00
N TYR A 170 5.34 23.41 0.23
CA TYR A 170 5.61 23.43 -1.22
C TYR A 170 4.55 24.19 -2.04
N GLN A 171 3.40 24.53 -1.45
CA GLN A 171 2.46 25.48 -2.06
C GLN A 171 2.93 26.93 -1.89
N LYS A 172 3.48 27.26 -0.72
CA LYS A 172 4.04 28.58 -0.42
C LYS A 172 5.39 28.80 -1.12
N TYR A 173 6.21 27.75 -1.20
CA TYR A 173 7.53 27.74 -1.81
C TYR A 173 7.63 26.62 -2.87
N PRO A 174 7.19 26.89 -4.13
CA PRO A 174 7.19 25.88 -5.17
C PRO A 174 8.60 25.37 -5.54
N THR A 175 8.82 24.07 -5.35
CA THR A 175 10.08 23.38 -5.68
C THR A 175 9.86 22.29 -6.73
N LYS A 176 10.68 22.28 -7.80
CA LYS A 176 10.55 21.34 -8.93
C LYS A 176 10.63 19.86 -8.53
N GLY A 177 11.35 19.54 -7.44
CA GLY A 177 11.51 18.20 -6.90
C GLY A 177 10.49 17.78 -5.83
N SER A 178 9.47 18.60 -5.57
CA SER A 178 8.46 18.28 -4.55
C SER A 178 7.61 17.06 -4.93
N MET A 179 7.32 16.23 -3.93
CA MET A 179 6.48 15.04 -4.06
C MET A 179 5.02 15.28 -3.60
N GLU A 180 4.61 16.54 -3.39
CA GLU A 180 3.30 16.93 -2.82
C GLU A 180 2.12 16.24 -3.53
N ARG A 181 2.16 16.21 -4.86
CA ARG A 181 1.14 15.60 -5.72
C ARG A 181 0.97 14.08 -5.58
N PHE A 182 1.90 13.38 -4.93
CA PHE A 182 1.92 11.92 -4.79
C PHE A 182 1.59 11.43 -3.38
N LEU A 183 1.63 12.32 -2.38
CA LEU A 183 1.54 11.92 -0.97
C LEU A 183 0.21 11.25 -0.60
N TRP A 184 -0.88 11.55 -1.32
CA TRP A 184 -2.14 10.87 -1.11
C TRP A 184 -2.05 9.36 -1.37
N SER A 185 -1.39 8.96 -2.46
CA SER A 185 -1.21 7.55 -2.83
C SER A 185 -0.33 6.81 -1.82
N VAL A 186 0.78 7.43 -1.41
CA VAL A 186 1.68 6.88 -0.37
C VAL A 186 0.92 6.66 0.94
N ARG A 187 0.16 7.67 1.38
CA ARG A 187 -0.65 7.58 2.61
C ARG A 187 -1.74 6.52 2.50
N TYR A 188 -2.41 6.42 1.35
CA TYR A 188 -3.47 5.44 1.14
C TYR A 188 -2.94 4.01 1.25
N ILE A 189 -1.87 3.68 0.51
CA ILE A 189 -1.33 2.32 0.49
C ILE A 189 -0.68 1.93 1.83
N ARG A 190 -0.04 2.89 2.52
CA ARG A 190 0.47 2.70 3.88
C ARG A 190 -0.65 2.34 4.85
N ASN A 191 -1.70 3.16 4.90
CA ASN A 191 -2.81 2.94 5.84
C ASN A 191 -3.54 1.64 5.54
N ALA A 192 -3.80 1.34 4.26
CA ALA A 192 -4.40 0.07 3.85
C ALA A 192 -3.56 -1.13 4.32
N SER A 193 -2.24 -1.04 4.20
CA SER A 193 -1.31 -2.08 4.67
C SER A 193 -1.30 -2.22 6.19
N ALA A 194 -1.25 -1.09 6.91
CA ALA A 194 -1.17 -1.03 8.38
C ALA A 194 -2.45 -1.55 9.04
N HIS A 195 -3.62 -1.25 8.46
CA HIS A 195 -4.91 -1.76 8.90
C HIS A 195 -5.20 -3.20 8.44
N ASN A 196 -4.20 -3.91 7.89
CA ASN A 196 -4.32 -5.30 7.47
C ASN A 196 -5.43 -5.50 6.42
N SER A 197 -5.69 -4.50 5.57
CA SER A 197 -6.66 -4.60 4.46
C SER A 197 -6.20 -5.64 3.43
N CYS A 198 -7.11 -6.24 2.67
CA CYS A 198 -6.70 -7.13 1.58
C CYS A 198 -6.41 -6.30 0.33
N LEU A 199 -5.15 -6.15 -0.02
CA LEU A 199 -4.71 -5.36 -1.17
C LEU A 199 -4.89 -6.12 -2.49
N LEU A 200 -4.66 -7.44 -2.47
CA LEU A 200 -4.69 -8.29 -3.66
C LEU A 200 -6.04 -9.00 -3.84
N ASN A 201 -7.09 -8.62 -3.11
CA ASN A 201 -8.37 -9.32 -3.16
C ASN A 201 -9.19 -9.06 -4.44
N SER A 202 -9.00 -7.92 -5.09
CA SER A 202 -9.75 -7.55 -6.29
C SER A 202 -8.81 -6.89 -7.28
N LEU A 203 -8.07 -7.73 -8.00
CA LEU A 203 -7.34 -7.27 -9.17
C LEU A 203 -8.34 -7.01 -10.31
N LYS A 204 -9.50 -7.69 -10.38
CA LYS A 204 -10.50 -7.55 -11.47
C LYS A 204 -11.37 -6.29 -11.36
N VAL A 205 -11.75 -5.76 -12.52
CA VAL A 205 -12.71 -4.66 -12.74
C VAL A 205 -14.14 -5.23 -12.65
N PRO A 206 -15.17 -4.47 -12.18
CA PRO A 206 -15.14 -3.07 -11.75
C PRO A 206 -14.63 -2.86 -10.32
N TYR A 207 -13.92 -1.76 -10.11
CA TYR A 207 -13.53 -1.29 -8.79
C TYR A 207 -14.59 -0.34 -8.24
N SER A 208 -14.74 -0.31 -6.92
CA SER A 208 -15.66 0.63 -6.26
C SER A 208 -15.19 2.08 -6.35
N LYS A 209 -13.91 2.32 -6.65
CA LYS A 209 -13.31 3.65 -6.80
C LYS A 209 -12.74 3.83 -8.19
N THR A 210 -13.17 4.90 -8.85
CA THR A 210 -12.57 5.35 -10.11
C THR A 210 -11.32 6.17 -9.80
N ILE A 211 -10.20 5.84 -10.42
CA ILE A 211 -8.95 6.59 -10.30
C ILE A 211 -8.57 7.14 -11.66
N ARG A 212 -8.08 8.38 -11.66
CA ARG A 212 -7.40 8.98 -12.80
C ARG A 212 -5.91 8.78 -12.60
N PRO A 213 -5.23 7.96 -13.42
CA PRO A 213 -3.80 7.75 -13.28
C PRO A 213 -3.02 9.06 -13.37
N ASN A 214 -2.02 9.22 -12.52
CA ASN A 214 -1.15 10.40 -12.57
C ASN A 214 -0.41 10.44 -13.93
N GLN A 215 -0.45 11.59 -14.62
CA GLN A 215 0.13 11.74 -15.96
C GLN A 215 1.65 11.60 -15.96
N GLN A 216 2.33 12.11 -14.93
CA GLN A 216 3.77 11.98 -14.77
C GLN A 216 4.17 10.51 -14.60
N ILE A 217 3.44 9.76 -13.78
CA ILE A 217 3.65 8.31 -13.63
C ILE A 217 3.33 7.57 -14.92
N THR A 218 2.26 7.94 -15.62
CA THR A 218 1.91 7.31 -16.91
C THR A 218 2.98 7.55 -17.97
N LYS A 219 3.60 8.74 -17.96
CA LYS A 219 4.73 9.08 -18.84
C LYS A 219 5.97 8.25 -18.47
N PHE A 220 6.35 8.22 -17.19
CA PHE A 220 7.41 7.36 -16.68
C PHE A 220 7.24 5.90 -17.12
N LEU A 221 6.05 5.33 -16.92
CA LEU A 221 5.76 3.95 -17.33
C LEU A 221 5.89 3.77 -18.86
N SER A 222 5.68 4.83 -19.66
CA SER A 222 5.95 4.80 -21.11
C SER A 222 7.43 4.67 -21.42
N GLU A 223 8.25 5.44 -20.71
CA GLU A 223 9.69 5.58 -20.94
C GLU A 223 10.41 4.28 -20.62
N ILE A 224 9.93 3.54 -19.61
CA ILE A 224 10.43 2.21 -19.27
C ILE A 224 9.85 1.08 -20.15
N GLY A 225 9.18 1.40 -21.26
CA GLY A 225 8.72 0.44 -22.26
C GLY A 225 7.35 -0.21 -22.00
N ILE A 226 6.59 0.21 -20.99
CA ILE A 226 5.26 -0.39 -20.74
C ILE A 226 4.23 0.12 -21.76
N SER A 227 3.61 -0.84 -22.45
CA SER A 227 2.62 -0.55 -23.50
C SER A 227 1.44 0.30 -23.00
N ARG A 228 0.90 1.14 -23.90
CA ARG A 228 -0.26 1.99 -23.62
C ARG A 228 -1.47 1.19 -23.14
N LYS A 229 -1.70 0.00 -23.72
CA LYS A 229 -2.78 -0.92 -23.35
C LYS A 229 -2.60 -1.42 -21.92
N SER A 230 -1.38 -1.82 -21.54
CA SER A 230 -1.08 -2.29 -20.18
C SER A 230 -1.29 -1.18 -19.16
N ARG A 231 -0.75 0.02 -19.41
CA ARG A 231 -0.97 1.19 -18.54
C ARG A 231 -2.46 1.50 -18.34
N ARG A 232 -3.25 1.57 -19.41
CA ARG A 232 -4.69 1.85 -19.35
C ARG A 232 -5.45 0.82 -18.52
N ASN A 233 -5.10 -0.46 -18.61
CA ASN A 233 -5.83 -1.52 -17.95
C ASN A 233 -5.39 -1.77 -16.51
N LYS A 234 -4.11 -1.54 -16.19
CA LYS A 234 -3.51 -1.87 -14.88
C LYS A 234 -3.54 -0.71 -13.91
N MET A 235 -3.26 0.52 -14.38
CA MET A 235 -3.19 1.71 -13.52
C MET A 235 -4.56 2.25 -13.09
N VAL A 236 -5.66 1.68 -13.58
CA VAL A 236 -7.01 1.95 -13.08
C VAL A 236 -7.33 1.19 -11.78
N ASN A 237 -6.50 0.21 -11.41
CA ASN A 237 -6.61 -0.48 -10.13
C ASN A 237 -5.98 0.41 -9.02
N PRO A 238 -6.73 0.76 -7.96
CA PRO A 238 -6.22 1.60 -6.87
C PRO A 238 -4.94 1.14 -6.20
N VAL A 239 -4.89 -0.14 -5.84
CA VAL A 239 -3.76 -0.70 -5.11
C VAL A 239 -2.52 -0.70 -5.99
N ILE A 240 -2.68 -1.06 -7.26
CA ILE A 240 -1.58 -1.11 -8.23
C ILE A 240 -1.10 0.30 -8.56
N HIS A 241 -2.01 1.23 -8.79
CA HIS A 241 -1.69 2.64 -9.00
C HIS A 241 -0.88 3.20 -7.84
N ASP A 242 -1.40 3.07 -6.62
CA ASP A 242 -0.80 3.70 -5.44
C ASP A 242 0.51 3.03 -5.02
N PHE A 243 0.65 1.72 -5.25
CA PHE A 243 1.93 1.02 -5.09
C PHE A 243 2.98 1.54 -6.09
N VAL A 244 2.63 1.67 -7.37
CA VAL A 244 3.56 2.18 -8.40
C VAL A 244 3.94 3.64 -8.14
N VAL A 245 2.99 4.47 -7.70
CA VAL A 245 3.28 5.84 -7.26
C VAL A 245 4.24 5.84 -6.07
N SER A 246 4.04 4.94 -5.10
CA SER A 246 4.90 4.85 -3.92
C SER A 246 6.32 4.41 -4.27
N LEU A 247 6.49 3.46 -5.19
CA LEU A 247 7.80 3.09 -5.73
C LEU A 247 8.48 4.28 -6.43
N TYR A 248 7.72 5.05 -7.21
CA TYR A 248 8.24 6.26 -7.85
C TYR A 248 8.71 7.29 -6.83
N VAL A 249 7.90 7.56 -5.79
CA VAL A 249 8.28 8.50 -4.72
C VAL A 249 9.53 8.00 -4.00
N PHE A 250 9.56 6.74 -3.57
CA PHE A 250 10.69 6.13 -2.89
C PHE A 250 11.99 6.30 -3.70
N ASN A 251 12.00 5.89 -4.96
CA ASN A 251 13.18 6.00 -5.82
C ASN A 251 13.55 7.45 -6.19
N SER A 252 12.65 8.40 -5.97
CA SER A 252 12.94 9.84 -6.17
C SER A 252 13.57 10.51 -4.96
N VAL A 253 13.31 10.03 -3.74
CA VAL A 253 13.71 10.72 -2.49
C VAL A 253 14.74 9.96 -1.65
N ALA A 254 14.79 8.63 -1.78
CA ALA A 254 15.71 7.82 -0.98
C ALA A 254 17.18 8.02 -1.39
N SER A 255 18.09 7.75 -0.47
CA SER A 255 19.53 7.65 -0.75
C SER A 255 19.85 6.37 -1.52
N GLU A 256 20.92 6.37 -2.32
CA GLU A 256 21.31 5.23 -3.16
C GLU A 256 21.46 3.90 -2.38
N SER A 257 22.13 3.90 -1.22
CA SER A 257 22.30 2.68 -0.41
C SER A 257 20.98 2.08 0.09
N VAL A 258 20.01 2.93 0.43
CA VAL A 258 18.67 2.49 0.84
C VAL A 258 17.86 2.01 -0.36
N LYS A 259 18.00 2.63 -1.55
CA LYS A 259 17.40 2.13 -2.78
C LYS A 259 17.92 0.73 -3.11
N GLU A 260 19.23 0.54 -3.12
CA GLU A 260 19.88 -0.75 -3.41
C GLU A 260 19.30 -1.87 -2.53
N ASN A 261 19.29 -1.67 -1.22
CA ASN A 261 18.82 -2.68 -0.26
C ASN A 261 17.31 -2.94 -0.38
N THR A 262 16.49 -1.89 -0.43
CA THR A 262 15.02 -2.03 -0.49
C THR A 262 14.57 -2.60 -1.84
N MET A 263 15.22 -2.22 -2.94
CA MET A 263 14.90 -2.78 -4.26
C MET A 263 15.37 -4.23 -4.40
N ARG A 264 16.48 -4.62 -3.76
CA ARG A 264 16.90 -6.03 -3.66
C ARG A 264 15.88 -6.88 -2.90
N GLU A 265 15.42 -6.42 -1.75
CA GLU A 265 14.36 -7.13 -1.01
C GLU A 265 13.07 -7.24 -1.83
N LEU A 266 12.67 -6.17 -2.53
CA LEU A 266 11.48 -6.22 -3.40
C LEU A 266 11.66 -7.20 -4.55
N LYS A 267 12.87 -7.23 -5.14
CA LYS A 267 13.24 -8.15 -6.21
C LYS A 267 13.14 -9.59 -5.73
N GLU A 268 13.72 -9.93 -4.59
CA GLU A 268 13.60 -11.26 -3.96
C GLU A 268 12.14 -11.63 -3.64
N LEU A 269 11.36 -10.69 -3.10
CA LEU A 269 9.93 -10.89 -2.87
C LEU A 269 9.20 -11.26 -4.16
N MET A 270 9.47 -10.55 -5.26
CA MET A 270 8.81 -10.73 -6.56
C MET A 270 9.31 -11.97 -7.31
N ASP A 271 10.59 -12.31 -7.19
CA ASP A 271 11.23 -13.36 -7.98
C ASP A 271 11.09 -14.72 -7.29
N ASP A 272 11.14 -14.75 -5.97
CA ASP A 272 11.12 -15.99 -5.18
C ASP A 272 9.78 -16.17 -4.49
N ARG A 273 9.43 -15.27 -3.57
CA ARG A 273 8.26 -15.52 -2.72
C ARG A 273 6.97 -15.49 -3.52
N VAL A 274 6.75 -14.50 -4.39
CA VAL A 274 5.51 -14.44 -5.18
C VAL A 274 5.40 -15.63 -6.15
N THR A 275 6.53 -16.20 -6.60
CA THR A 275 6.54 -17.31 -7.57
C THR A 275 6.64 -18.70 -6.95
N TYR A 276 6.83 -18.79 -5.62
CA TYR A 276 7.02 -20.05 -4.89
C TYR A 276 5.96 -21.13 -5.18
N LYS A 277 4.71 -20.73 -5.39
CA LYS A 277 3.58 -21.59 -5.78
C LYS A 277 2.93 -21.13 -7.09
N LYS A 278 3.74 -20.71 -8.07
CA LYS A 278 3.26 -20.16 -9.35
C LYS A 278 2.28 -21.09 -10.07
N GLU A 279 2.44 -22.41 -9.90
CA GLU A 279 1.58 -23.45 -10.47
C GLU A 279 0.10 -23.27 -10.08
N TYR A 280 -0.18 -22.74 -8.89
CA TYR A 280 -1.55 -22.48 -8.41
C TYR A 280 -2.28 -21.41 -9.22
N PHE A 281 -1.54 -20.55 -9.92
CA PHE A 281 -2.09 -19.41 -10.66
C PHE A 281 -1.96 -19.55 -12.18
N GLU A 282 -1.50 -20.69 -12.70
CA GLU A 282 -1.24 -20.91 -14.13
C GLU A 282 -2.47 -20.64 -15.01
N LYS A 283 -3.64 -21.10 -14.56
CA LYS A 283 -4.92 -20.90 -15.26
C LYS A 283 -5.48 -19.49 -15.06
N ASN A 284 -4.95 -18.70 -14.12
CA ASN A 284 -5.38 -17.34 -13.85
C ASN A 284 -4.51 -16.31 -14.60
N GLN A 285 -4.80 -16.12 -15.89
CA GLN A 285 -4.09 -15.14 -16.73
C GLN A 285 -4.14 -13.71 -16.18
N PHE A 286 -5.18 -13.41 -15.39
CA PHE A 286 -5.36 -12.10 -14.83
C PHE A 286 -4.30 -11.80 -13.75
N ILE A 287 -4.13 -12.69 -12.78
CA ILE A 287 -3.10 -12.59 -11.74
C ILE A 287 -1.70 -12.53 -12.39
N LYS A 288 -1.40 -13.45 -13.31
CA LYS A 288 -0.12 -13.47 -14.05
C LYS A 288 0.17 -12.16 -14.76
N SER A 289 -0.84 -11.57 -15.41
CA SER A 289 -0.68 -10.31 -16.13
C SER A 289 -0.42 -9.13 -15.19
N TYR A 290 -0.97 -9.11 -13.95
CA TYR A 290 -0.62 -8.08 -12.96
C TYR A 290 0.77 -8.30 -12.38
N TYR A 291 1.15 -9.55 -12.11
CA TYR A 291 2.51 -9.89 -11.70
C TYR A 291 3.54 -9.39 -12.71
N ASN A 292 3.42 -9.76 -13.99
CA ASN A 292 4.37 -9.34 -15.03
C ASN A 292 4.46 -7.80 -15.16
N PHE A 293 3.33 -7.10 -15.00
CA PHE A 293 3.29 -5.63 -15.02
C PHE A 293 4.10 -5.03 -13.87
N LEU A 294 3.89 -5.49 -12.64
CA LEU A 294 4.64 -5.03 -11.48
C LEU A 294 6.11 -5.43 -11.57
N LYS A 295 6.38 -6.68 -11.99
CA LYS A 295 7.71 -7.23 -12.19
C LYS A 295 8.58 -6.36 -13.10
N THR A 296 8.03 -5.93 -14.23
CA THR A 296 8.73 -5.03 -15.17
C THR A 296 9.17 -3.72 -14.49
N ILE A 297 8.33 -3.16 -13.61
CA ILE A 297 8.62 -1.91 -12.90
C ILE A 297 9.67 -2.15 -11.80
N VAL A 298 9.57 -3.27 -11.10
CA VAL A 298 10.52 -3.67 -10.05
C VAL A 298 11.90 -3.93 -10.64
N ASP A 299 11.97 -4.66 -11.76
CA ASP A 299 13.22 -4.95 -12.45
C ASP A 299 13.91 -3.67 -12.90
N TYR A 300 13.16 -2.74 -13.50
CA TYR A 300 13.70 -1.44 -13.89
C TYR A 300 14.33 -0.67 -12.71
N TYR A 301 13.63 -0.59 -11.57
CA TYR A 301 14.17 0.13 -10.41
C TYR A 301 15.33 -0.62 -9.74
N TYR A 302 15.31 -1.96 -9.76
CA TYR A 302 16.41 -2.77 -9.26
C TYR A 302 17.68 -2.53 -10.10
N ASP A 303 17.57 -2.60 -11.43
CA ASP A 303 18.70 -2.39 -12.35
C ASP A 303 19.25 -0.95 -12.30
N LEU A 304 18.44 0.03 -11.87
CA LEU A 304 18.91 1.39 -11.62
C LEU A 304 19.63 1.57 -10.29
N SER A 305 19.39 0.69 -9.32
CA SER A 305 19.86 0.83 -7.94
C SER A 305 21.10 -0.01 -7.64
N VAL A 306 21.51 -0.89 -8.55
CA VAL A 306 22.66 -1.80 -8.46
C VAL A 306 23.67 -1.44 -9.54
#